data_AF-A0A7S3MWH2-F1
#
_entry.id   AF-A0A7S3MWH2-F1
#
_cell.length_a   1.000
_cell.length_b   1.000
_cell.length_c   1.000
_cell.angle_alpha   90.00
_cell.angle_beta   90.00
_cell.angle_gamma   90.00
#
_symmetry.space_group_name_H-M   'P 1'
#
loop_
_entity.id
_entity.type
_entity.pdbx_description
1 polymer ?
#
loop_
_entity_poly.entity_id
_entity_poly.type
_entity_poly.pdbx_seq_one_letter_code
_entity_poly.pdbx_strand_id
1 'polypeptide(L)'
;YEQNMTDKKIEQIIFKAMSEIGTGPKLIYQCENFRIEGFFEGRPLTVWEMRNPMISNLLAEQLCDFNFNQQAMTGVNEISPLDENNLFIHQVIKLWAPNLKSKITRMKEMLRASGTADHLKNLRIA
;
A
#
# COMPACT_ATOMS: atom_id res chain seq x y z
N TYR A 1 9.22 12.29 -10.27
CA TYR A 1 9.45 10.92 -10.80
C TYR A 1 8.42 9.91 -10.30
N GLU A 2 7.97 9.95 -9.04
CA GLU A 2 6.95 9.00 -8.53
C GLU A 2 5.49 9.31 -8.92
N GLN A 3 5.15 10.58 -9.21
CA GLN A 3 3.78 10.98 -9.59
C GLN A 3 3.25 10.37 -10.90
N ASN A 4 4.11 9.79 -11.75
CA ASN A 4 3.72 9.17 -13.01
C ASN A 4 3.42 7.66 -12.88
N MET A 5 3.48 7.09 -11.68
CA MET A 5 3.21 5.65 -11.48
C MET A 5 1.74 5.32 -11.18
N THR A 6 0.92 6.32 -10.90
CA THR A 6 -0.47 6.11 -10.48
C THR A 6 -1.43 6.50 -11.60
N ASP A 7 -2.35 5.61 -11.95
CA ASP A 7 -3.51 5.98 -12.77
C ASP A 7 -4.41 6.92 -11.97
N LYS A 8 -4.36 8.22 -12.30
CA LYS A 8 -5.10 9.24 -11.58
C LYS A 8 -6.62 9.04 -11.63
N LYS A 9 -7.16 8.45 -12.70
CA LYS A 9 -8.62 8.23 -12.78
C LYS A 9 -9.06 7.15 -11.81
N ILE A 10 -8.30 6.06 -11.74
CA ILE A 10 -8.53 4.96 -10.79
C ILE A 10 -8.37 5.47 -9.35
N GLU A 11 -7.29 6.19 -9.06
CA GLU A 11 -7.03 6.75 -7.73
C GLU A 11 -8.17 7.67 -7.26
N GLN A 12 -8.66 8.54 -8.15
CA GLN A 12 -9.75 9.45 -7.88
C GLN A 12 -11.07 8.75 -7.57
N ILE A 13 -11.38 7.66 -8.28
CA ILE A 13 -12.57 6.84 -8.02
C ILE A 13 -12.47 6.18 -6.65
N ILE A 14 -11.33 5.55 -6.36
CA ILE A 14 -11.10 4.89 -5.07
C ILE A 14 -11.22 5.92 -3.96
N PHE A 15 -10.57 7.08 -4.08
CA PHE A 15 -10.63 8.13 -3.06
C PHE A 15 -12.06 8.61 -2.81
N LYS A 16 -12.82 8.88 -3.89
CA LYS A 16 -14.21 9.32 -3.77
C LYS A 16 -15.09 8.27 -3.07
N ALA A 17 -14.99 7.00 -3.46
CA ALA A 17 -15.72 5.92 -2.82
C ALA A 17 -15.38 5.83 -1.32
N MET A 18 -14.09 5.89 -0.97
CA MET A 18 -13.62 5.83 0.42
C MET A 18 -14.06 7.03 1.26
N SER A 19 -14.16 8.21 0.65
CA SER A 19 -14.70 9.41 1.30
C SER A 19 -16.20 9.29 1.57
N GLU A 20 -16.97 8.71 0.65
CA GLU A 20 -18.43 8.62 0.77
C GLU A 20 -18.85 7.63 1.86
N ILE A 21 -18.09 6.55 2.04
CA ILE A 21 -18.33 5.56 3.11
C ILE A 21 -17.72 5.96 4.46
N GLY A 22 -16.98 7.06 4.52
CA GLY A 22 -16.43 7.61 5.78
C GLY A 22 -15.18 6.91 6.33
N THR A 23 -14.58 5.98 5.59
CA THR A 23 -13.29 5.35 5.95
C THR A 23 -12.07 6.21 5.59
N GLY A 24 -12.24 7.19 4.70
CA GLY A 24 -11.18 8.11 4.29
C GLY A 24 -11.48 9.56 4.68
N PRO A 25 -10.51 10.47 4.46
CA PRO A 25 -10.74 11.91 4.57
C PRO A 25 -11.90 12.35 3.68
N LYS A 26 -12.70 13.30 4.16
CA LYS A 26 -13.82 13.85 3.39
C LYS A 26 -13.31 14.56 2.14
N LEU A 27 -13.75 14.17 0.96
CA LEU A 27 -13.48 14.88 -0.28
C LEU A 27 -14.29 16.18 -0.31
N ILE A 28 -13.59 17.32 -0.37
CA ILE A 28 -14.21 18.66 -0.45
C ILE A 28 -14.22 19.15 -1.91
N TYR A 29 -13.11 18.95 -2.62
CA TYR A 29 -12.97 19.34 -4.02
C TYR A 29 -11.94 18.46 -4.74
N GLN A 30 -12.12 18.25 -6.03
CA GLN A 30 -11.20 17.47 -6.86
C GLN A 30 -11.07 18.06 -8.26
N CYS A 31 -9.86 18.05 -8.80
CA CYS A 31 -9.57 18.31 -10.21
C CYS A 31 -8.49 17.36 -10.73
N GLU A 32 -8.01 17.57 -11.96
CA GLU A 32 -6.98 16.74 -12.59
C GLU A 32 -5.60 16.82 -11.88
N ASN A 33 -5.34 17.93 -11.21
CA ASN A 33 -4.02 18.24 -10.65
C ASN A 33 -3.94 18.02 -9.14
N PHE A 34 -5.03 18.24 -8.41
CA PHE A 34 -5.05 18.15 -6.95
C PHE A 34 -6.45 17.83 -6.41
N ARG A 35 -6.51 17.53 -5.11
CA ARG A 35 -7.74 17.49 -4.31
C ARG A 35 -7.61 18.34 -3.06
N ILE A 36 -8.74 18.79 -2.55
CA ILE A 36 -8.90 19.36 -1.22
C ILE A 36 -9.67 18.34 -0.39
N GLU A 37 -9.08 17.91 0.72
CA GLU A 37 -9.62 16.88 1.60
C GLU A 37 -9.75 17.40 3.04
N GLY A 38 -10.67 16.80 3.80
CA GLY A 38 -10.84 17.09 5.21
C GLY A 38 -9.60 16.69 6.00
N PHE A 39 -9.23 17.52 6.97
CA PHE A 39 -8.10 17.21 7.85
C PHE A 39 -8.44 16.00 8.73
N PHE A 40 -7.55 15.01 8.76
CA PHE A 40 -7.65 13.87 9.65
C PHE A 40 -6.77 14.08 10.88
N GLU A 41 -7.39 14.21 12.05
CA GLU A 41 -6.66 14.33 13.31
C GLU A 41 -6.14 12.96 13.75
N GLY A 42 -4.83 12.79 13.69
CA GLY A 42 -4.18 11.56 14.09
C GLY A 42 -2.69 11.62 13.84
N ARG A 43 -1.99 10.56 14.27
CA ARG A 43 -0.59 10.35 13.94
C ARG A 43 -0.42 9.06 13.14
N PRO A 44 0.54 9.01 12.21
CA PRO A 44 0.92 7.76 11.58
C PRO A 44 1.37 6.71 12.62
N LEU A 45 1.06 5.45 12.33
CA LEU A 45 1.61 4.32 13.07
C LEU A 45 3.09 4.14 12.73
N THR A 46 3.89 3.87 13.75
CA THR A 46 5.27 3.46 13.58
C THR A 46 5.35 1.97 13.24
N VAL A 47 6.46 1.55 12.63
CA VAL A 47 6.71 0.13 12.31
C VAL A 47 6.66 -0.79 13.54
N TRP A 48 6.95 -0.25 14.73
CA TRP A 48 6.93 -1.01 15.99
C TRP A 48 5.50 -1.25 16.47
N GLU A 49 4.64 -0.26 16.31
CA GLU A 49 3.23 -0.35 16.70
C GLU A 49 2.46 -1.31 15.80
N MET A 50 2.82 -1.38 14.52
CA MET A 50 2.24 -2.36 13.60
C MET A 50 2.53 -3.82 14.01
N ARG A 51 3.53 -4.07 14.87
CA ARG A 51 3.82 -5.42 15.41
C ARG A 51 2.94 -5.79 16.61
N ASN A 52 2.23 -4.82 17.19
CA ASN A 52 1.28 -5.10 18.26
C ASN A 52 0.13 -5.94 17.69
N PRO A 53 -0.17 -7.14 18.24
CA PRO A 53 -1.22 -8.01 17.71
C PRO A 53 -2.60 -7.35 17.65
N MET A 54 -2.93 -6.49 18.62
CA MET A 54 -4.20 -5.75 18.62
C MET A 54 -4.28 -4.79 17.42
N ILE A 55 -3.23 -4.00 17.21
CA ILE A 55 -3.16 -3.05 16.07
C ILE A 55 -3.13 -3.80 14.75
N SER A 56 -2.38 -4.90 14.67
CA SER A 56 -2.29 -5.73 13.48
C SER A 56 -3.64 -6.36 13.10
N ASN A 57 -4.43 -6.80 14.08
CA ASN A 57 -5.76 -7.35 13.82
C ASN A 57 -6.71 -6.27 13.29
N LEU A 58 -6.73 -5.09 13.93
CA LEU A 58 -7.52 -3.94 13.45
C LEU A 58 -7.12 -3.53 12.03
N LEU A 59 -5.81 -3.51 11.75
CA LEU A 59 -5.32 -3.22 10.40
C LEU A 59 -5.75 -4.28 9.39
N ALA A 60 -5.70 -5.56 9.75
CA ALA A 60 -6.13 -6.65 8.88
C ALA A 60 -7.63 -6.58 8.56
N GLU A 61 -8.46 -6.24 9.54
CA GLU A 61 -9.89 -5.98 9.33
C GLU A 61 -10.11 -4.82 8.37
N GLN A 62 -9.46 -3.66 8.61
CA GLN A 62 -9.58 -2.50 7.72
C GLN A 62 -9.07 -2.76 6.30
N LEU A 63 -8.01 -3.57 6.14
CA LEU A 63 -7.53 -4.00 4.83
C LEU A 63 -8.53 -4.92 4.13
N CYS A 64 -9.21 -5.79 4.87
CA CYS A 64 -10.26 -6.64 4.33
C CYS A 64 -11.43 -5.79 3.82
N ASP A 65 -11.93 -4.86 4.65
CA ASP A 65 -13.02 -3.95 4.30
C ASP A 65 -12.67 -3.11 3.06
N PHE A 66 -11.42 -2.63 2.97
CA PHE A 66 -10.92 -1.92 1.79
C PHE A 66 -10.93 -2.80 0.54
N ASN A 67 -10.38 -4.02 0.62
CA ASN A 67 -10.25 -4.93 -0.53
C ASN A 67 -11.60 -5.40 -1.08
N PHE A 68 -12.62 -5.49 -0.23
CA PHE A 68 -13.97 -5.93 -0.61
C PHE A 68 -14.98 -4.78 -0.72
N ASN A 69 -14.50 -3.53 -0.78
CA ASN A 69 -15.34 -2.36 -0.98
C ASN A 69 -16.01 -2.39 -2.36
N GLN A 70 -17.31 -2.73 -2.39
CA GLN A 70 -18.06 -2.88 -3.63
C GLN A 70 -18.11 -1.59 -4.45
N GLN A 71 -18.25 -0.43 -3.80
CA GLN A 71 -18.33 0.84 -4.50
C GLN A 71 -17.02 1.18 -5.25
N ALA A 72 -15.88 0.98 -4.59
CA ALA A 72 -14.57 1.14 -5.20
C ALA A 72 -14.36 0.11 -6.31
N MET A 73 -14.70 -1.17 -6.06
CA MET A 73 -14.57 -2.24 -7.06
C MET A 73 -15.40 -1.96 -8.30
N THR A 74 -16.66 -1.55 -8.17
CA THR A 74 -17.53 -1.20 -9.29
C THR A 74 -16.94 -0.05 -10.09
N GLY A 75 -16.55 1.06 -9.43
CA GLY A 75 -15.99 2.21 -10.13
C GLY A 75 -14.67 1.90 -10.84
N VAL A 76 -13.81 1.05 -10.25
CA VAL A 76 -12.57 0.61 -10.90
C VAL A 76 -12.88 -0.28 -12.11
N ASN A 77 -13.81 -1.23 -11.98
CA ASN A 77 -14.17 -2.14 -13.07
C ASN A 77 -14.80 -1.42 -14.28
N GLU A 78 -15.45 -0.27 -14.08
CA GLU A 78 -15.97 0.56 -15.18
C GLU A 78 -14.85 1.17 -16.04
N ILE A 79 -13.69 1.46 -15.44
CA ILE A 79 -12.54 2.07 -16.14
C ILE A 79 -11.53 1.04 -16.60
N SER A 80 -11.22 0.09 -15.73
CA SER A 80 -10.19 -0.93 -15.91
C SER A 80 -10.74 -2.25 -15.38
N PRO A 81 -11.60 -2.92 -16.16
CA PRO A 81 -12.16 -4.20 -15.75
C PRO A 81 -11.04 -5.23 -15.59
N LEU A 82 -11.17 -6.05 -14.55
CA LEU A 82 -10.23 -7.14 -14.32
C LEU A 82 -10.36 -8.18 -15.46
N ASP A 83 -9.28 -8.41 -16.20
CA ASP A 83 -9.21 -9.52 -17.15
C ASP A 83 -8.85 -10.80 -16.38
N GLU A 84 -9.89 -11.57 -16.01
CA GLU A 84 -9.74 -12.83 -15.29
C GLU A 84 -8.84 -13.84 -16.02
N ASN A 85 -8.77 -13.76 -17.36
CA ASN A 85 -7.95 -14.65 -18.18
C ASN A 85 -6.48 -14.19 -18.26
N ASN A 86 -6.20 -12.94 -17.87
CA ASN A 86 -4.89 -12.34 -17.94
C ASN A 86 -4.58 -11.50 -16.70
N LEU A 87 -4.57 -12.14 -15.53
CA LEU A 87 -4.21 -11.54 -14.24
C LEU A 87 -2.73 -11.13 -14.14
N PHE A 88 -1.96 -11.18 -15.24
CA PHE A 88 -0.52 -10.90 -15.29
C PHE A 88 0.32 -11.70 -14.28
N ILE A 89 -0.21 -12.77 -13.69
CA ILE A 89 0.47 -13.61 -12.68
C ILE A 89 1.81 -14.11 -13.22
N HIS A 90 1.84 -14.50 -14.49
CA HIS A 90 3.07 -14.92 -15.16
C HIS A 90 4.12 -13.82 -15.23
N GLN A 91 3.73 -12.56 -15.41
CA GLN A 91 4.65 -11.42 -15.38
C GLN A 91 5.15 -11.15 -13.96
N VAL A 92 4.28 -11.24 -12.95
CA VAL A 92 4.69 -11.11 -11.54
C VAL A 92 5.72 -12.18 -11.16
N ILE A 93 5.46 -13.44 -11.52
CA ILE A 93 6.37 -14.55 -11.21
C ILE A 93 7.69 -14.45 -11.99
N LYS A 94 7.63 -14.14 -13.30
CA LYS A 94 8.82 -14.17 -14.17
C LYS A 94 9.66 -12.90 -14.10
N LEU A 95 9.05 -11.73 -13.87
CA LEU A 95 9.75 -10.45 -13.87
C LEU A 95 9.93 -9.90 -12.46
N TRP A 96 8.88 -9.89 -11.65
CA TRP A 96 8.91 -9.19 -10.37
C TRP A 96 9.64 -10.00 -9.28
N ALA A 97 9.35 -11.29 -9.14
CA ALA A 97 9.98 -12.13 -8.12
C ALA A 97 11.52 -12.20 -8.23
N PRO A 98 12.13 -12.38 -9.43
CA PRO A 98 13.59 -12.34 -9.56
C PRO A 98 14.19 -10.96 -9.24
N ASN A 99 13.52 -9.88 -9.65
CA ASN A 99 13.96 -8.51 -9.35
C ASN A 99 13.93 -8.22 -7.85
N LEU A 100 12.88 -8.69 -7.16
CA LEU A 100 12.77 -8.56 -5.70
C LEU A 100 13.89 -9.34 -4.99
N LYS A 101 14.14 -10.58 -5.44
CA LYS A 101 15.23 -11.43 -4.92
C LYS A 101 16.58 -10.74 -5.09
N SER A 102 16.85 -10.17 -6.27
CA SER A 102 18.06 -9.40 -6.54
C SER A 102 18.22 -8.18 -5.61
N LYS A 103 17.14 -7.39 -5.44
CA LYS A 103 17.13 -6.26 -4.49
C LYS A 103 17.43 -6.70 -3.06
N ILE A 104 16.81 -7.79 -2.59
CA ILE A 104 17.05 -8.33 -1.24
C ILE A 104 18.51 -8.76 -1.08
N THR A 105 19.07 -9.45 -2.06
CA THR A 105 20.49 -9.87 -2.04
C THR A 105 21.40 -8.65 -1.93
N ARG A 106 21.18 -7.62 -2.77
CA ARG A 106 21.95 -6.38 -2.73
C ARG A 106 21.84 -5.66 -1.37
N MET A 107 20.64 -5.59 -0.79
CA MET A 107 20.46 -5.00 0.54
C MET A 107 21.23 -5.77 1.62
N LYS A 108 21.24 -7.12 1.56
CA LYS A 108 22.03 -7.95 2.49
C LYS A 108 23.54 -7.71 2.34
N GLU A 109 24.03 -7.56 1.12
CA GLU A 109 25.44 -7.25 0.85
C GLU A 109 25.82 -5.86 1.39
N MET A 110 24.98 -4.85 1.18
CA MET A 110 25.19 -3.50 1.73
C MET A 110 25.19 -3.48 3.26
N LEU A 111 24.31 -4.25 3.91
CA LEU A 111 24.28 -4.39 5.36
C LEU A 111 25.54 -5.10 5.91
N ARG A 112 26.06 -6.09 5.19
CA ARG A 112 27.33 -6.75 5.54
C ARG A 112 28.52 -5.81 5.35
N ALA A 113 28.54 -5.04 4.28
CA ALA A 113 29.62 -4.09 3.96
C ALA A 113 29.65 -2.87 4.90
N SER A 114 28.51 -2.47 5.46
CA SER A 114 28.41 -1.34 6.40
C SER A 114 28.77 -1.69 7.85
N GLY A 115 29.20 -2.92 8.14
CA GLY A 115 29.64 -3.33 9.49
C GLY A 115 28.54 -3.36 10.56
N THR A 116 27.27 -3.14 10.19
CA THR A 116 26.14 -3.13 11.14
C THR A 116 25.69 -4.53 11.58
N ALA A 117 26.29 -5.58 11.01
CA ALA A 117 25.97 -6.97 11.32
C ALA A 117 26.27 -7.39 12.78
N ASP A 118 27.14 -6.68 13.49
CA ASP A 118 27.46 -7.00 14.89
C ASP A 118 26.55 -6.33 15.93
N HIS A 119 25.80 -5.28 15.58
CA HIS A 119 24.84 -4.66 16.52
C HIS A 119 23.51 -5.42 16.64
N LEU A 120 23.14 -6.21 15.62
CA LEU A 120 21.88 -6.98 15.64
C LEU A 120 21.96 -8.32 16.38
N LYS A 121 23.17 -8.78 16.76
CA LYS A 121 23.33 -9.98 17.61
C LYS A 121 22.94 -9.73 19.07
N ASN A 122 22.97 -8.48 19.53
CA ASN A 122 22.66 -8.12 20.93
C ASN A 122 21.18 -7.79 21.17
N LEU A 123 20.31 -7.90 20.16
CA LEU A 123 18.87 -7.64 20.25
C LEU A 123 18.02 -8.92 20.38
N ARG A 124 18.63 -10.06 20.69
CA ARG A 124 17.90 -11.25 21.15
C ARG A 124 17.94 -11.29 22.67
N ILE A 125 16.76 -11.04 23.26
CA ILE A 125 16.33 -11.35 24.63
C ILE A 125 16.78 -10.32 25.69
N ALA A 126 15.93 -9.32 25.90
CA ALA A 126 15.46 -8.91 27.22
C ALA A 126 13.92 -8.89 27.17
#